data_AF-A0A927JKV9-F1
#
_entry.id   AF-A0A927JKV9-F1
#
_cell.length_a   1.000
_cell.length_b   1.000
_cell.length_c   1.000
_cell.angle_alpha   90.00
_cell.angle_beta   90.00
_cell.angle_gamma   90.00
#
_symmetry.space_group_name_H-M   'P 1'
#
loop_
_entity.id
_entity.type
_entity.pdbx_description
1 polymer ?
#
loop_
_entity_poly.entity_id
_entity_poly.type
_entity_poly.pdbx_seq_one_letter_code
_entity_poly.pdbx_strand_id
1 'polypeptide(L)'
;MTASPSTHPGPTLLADIATLETPSQAPHMLRLSPAMVATMAAQWRASFPGGHQHEQGGTIVADRHGALSIQNIGGQRGVLHSNHHLFLPDIKLRDAAHYRVVGTFHTHPYDKANGGATGVPQSGADMGVLILMTPFLLSIVQSGSQLFAFVKTRMTPSYVDKWELHKNSQEEVWMWMKAGQSFEVGSRKMAEGHALRFGFAYYRGSGSVLTRS
;
A
#
# COMPACT_ATOMS: atom_id res chain seq x y z
N MET A 1 11.22 20.58 17.79
CA MET A 1 11.62 21.04 16.44
C MET A 1 10.67 20.40 15.45
N THR A 2 9.82 21.17 14.78
CA THR A 2 8.92 20.66 13.72
C THR A 2 9.72 20.61 12.42
N ALA A 3 9.94 19.42 11.85
CA ALA A 3 10.58 19.30 10.54
C ALA A 3 9.71 20.00 9.49
N SER A 4 10.28 20.93 8.72
CA SER A 4 9.61 21.53 7.57
C SER A 4 9.36 20.47 6.50
N PRO A 5 8.19 20.46 5.84
CA PRO A 5 7.92 19.50 4.78
C PRO A 5 8.97 19.61 3.68
N SER A 6 9.56 18.46 3.34
CA SER A 6 10.53 18.29 2.25
C SER A 6 9.97 18.87 0.94
N THR A 7 10.63 19.91 0.41
CA THR A 7 10.32 20.54 -0.89
C THR A 7 11.13 19.92 -2.02
N HIS A 8 11.74 18.75 -1.81
CA HIS A 8 12.61 18.14 -2.81
C HIS A 8 11.81 17.83 -4.09
N PRO A 9 12.24 18.31 -5.27
CA PRO A 9 11.56 18.04 -6.54
C PRO A 9 11.74 16.60 -7.03
N GLY A 10 12.58 15.80 -6.37
CA GLY A 10 12.89 14.42 -6.73
C GLY A 10 11.90 13.38 -6.21
N PRO A 11 12.17 12.08 -6.45
CA PRO A 11 11.44 11.00 -5.82
C PRO A 11 11.49 11.09 -4.29
N THR A 12 10.42 10.65 -3.64
CA THR A 12 10.36 10.52 -2.18
C THR A 12 11.45 9.59 -1.70
N LEU A 13 12.19 10.06 -0.71
CA LEU A 13 13.23 9.32 0.00
C LEU A 13 12.67 8.80 1.32
N LEU A 14 13.35 7.83 1.90
CA LEU A 14 12.96 7.30 3.20
C LEU A 14 13.01 8.35 4.31
N ALA A 15 13.91 9.33 4.23
CA ALA A 15 13.95 10.43 5.21
C ALA A 15 12.64 11.24 5.26
N ASP A 16 11.88 11.29 4.17
CA ASP A 16 10.61 12.01 4.11
C ASP A 16 9.49 11.30 4.89
N ILE A 17 9.64 10.01 5.22
CA ILE A 17 8.58 9.18 5.81
C ILE A 17 9.00 8.42 7.07
N ALA A 18 10.30 8.37 7.42
CA ALA A 18 10.80 7.51 8.49
C ALA A 18 10.45 7.97 9.92
N THR A 19 10.21 9.27 10.13
CA THR A 19 10.11 9.87 11.47
C THR A 19 8.87 10.75 11.63
N LEU A 20 7.74 10.34 11.06
CA LEU A 20 6.49 11.10 11.13
C LEU A 20 5.82 10.89 12.49
N GLU A 21 5.58 11.96 13.25
CA GLU A 21 4.79 11.89 14.49
C GLU A 21 3.30 11.79 14.18
N THR A 22 2.82 12.60 13.23
CA THR A 22 1.40 12.72 12.89
C THR A 22 1.18 12.65 11.37
N PRO A 23 -0.05 12.35 10.91
CA PRO A 23 -0.36 12.35 9.48
C PRO A 23 -0.08 13.69 8.79
N SER A 24 -0.26 14.82 9.50
CA SER A 24 -0.07 16.18 8.97
C SER A 24 1.40 16.53 8.70
N GLN A 25 2.35 15.86 9.37
CA GLN A 25 3.79 16.03 9.12
C GLN A 25 4.28 15.29 7.88
N ALA A 26 3.52 14.32 7.38
CA ALA A 26 3.86 13.61 6.16
C ALA A 26 3.95 14.58 4.96
N PRO A 27 4.74 14.28 3.92
CA PRO A 27 4.82 15.14 2.74
C PRO A 27 3.43 15.29 2.11
N HIS A 28 3.16 16.42 1.47
CA HIS A 28 1.90 16.60 0.75
C HIS A 28 1.80 15.65 -0.46
N MET A 29 2.95 15.27 -1.02
CA MET A 29 3.04 14.41 -2.20
C MET A 29 4.07 13.30 -1.98
N LEU A 30 3.71 12.08 -2.35
CA LEU A 30 4.67 11.01 -2.59
C LEU A 30 5.01 11.00 -4.08
N ARG A 31 6.30 11.04 -4.39
CA ARG A 31 6.83 10.99 -5.75
C ARG A 31 7.55 9.66 -5.94
N LEU A 32 6.99 8.79 -6.76
CA LEU A 32 7.61 7.51 -7.10
C LEU A 32 8.66 7.69 -8.18
N SER A 33 9.75 6.93 -8.09
CA SER A 33 10.74 6.92 -9.16
C SER A 33 10.15 6.28 -10.43
N PRO A 34 10.60 6.67 -11.63
CA PRO A 34 10.15 6.04 -12.87
C PRO A 34 10.31 4.50 -12.87
N ALA A 35 11.37 4.00 -12.25
CA ALA A 35 11.61 2.56 -12.11
C ALA A 35 10.56 1.85 -11.25
N MET A 36 10.14 2.46 -10.13
CA MET A 36 9.04 1.94 -9.33
C MET A 36 7.73 1.91 -10.12
N VAL A 37 7.38 3.01 -10.80
CA VAL A 37 6.16 3.09 -11.62
C VAL A 37 6.15 2.03 -12.72
N ALA A 38 7.28 1.85 -13.42
CA ALA A 38 7.42 0.83 -14.46
C ALA A 38 7.24 -0.58 -13.90
N THR A 39 7.81 -0.84 -12.71
CA THR A 39 7.68 -2.12 -12.01
C THR A 39 6.23 -2.39 -11.62
N MET A 40 5.56 -1.43 -10.98
CA MET A 40 4.16 -1.55 -10.57
C MET A 40 3.25 -1.81 -11.78
N ALA A 41 3.44 -1.03 -12.86
CA ALA A 41 2.70 -1.22 -14.10
C ALA A 41 2.92 -2.60 -14.73
N ALA A 42 4.14 -3.15 -14.65
CA ALA A 42 4.42 -4.51 -15.10
C ALA A 42 3.70 -5.56 -14.23
N GLN A 43 3.66 -5.37 -12.92
CA GLN A 43 2.94 -6.24 -11.99
C GLN A 43 1.43 -6.20 -12.24
N TRP A 44 0.83 -5.02 -12.44
CA TRP A 44 -0.59 -4.91 -12.80
C TRP A 44 -0.96 -5.68 -14.07
N ARG A 45 -0.11 -5.62 -15.11
CA ARG A 45 -0.32 -6.41 -16.33
C ARG A 45 -0.25 -7.91 -16.08
N ALA A 46 0.58 -8.33 -15.13
CA ALA A 46 0.73 -9.73 -14.73
C ALA A 46 -0.36 -10.20 -13.75
N SER A 47 -1.27 -9.32 -13.32
CA SER A 47 -2.34 -9.64 -12.37
C SER A 47 -3.54 -10.38 -12.99
N PHE A 48 -3.52 -10.66 -14.30
CA PHE A 48 -4.62 -11.35 -14.99
C PHE A 48 -4.16 -12.55 -15.83
N PRO A 49 -3.39 -13.51 -15.29
CA PRO A 49 -2.98 -14.70 -16.03
C PRO A 49 -4.23 -15.51 -16.44
N GLY A 50 -4.38 -15.77 -17.74
CA GLY A 50 -5.58 -16.44 -18.27
C GLY A 50 -6.88 -15.64 -18.09
N GLY A 51 -6.80 -14.34 -17.78
CA GLY A 51 -7.97 -13.49 -17.53
C GLY A 51 -8.51 -13.56 -16.09
N HIS A 52 -7.87 -14.30 -15.20
CA HIS A 52 -8.26 -14.45 -13.80
C HIS A 52 -7.45 -13.56 -12.89
N GLN A 53 -8.09 -12.94 -11.90
CA GLN A 53 -7.39 -12.06 -10.97
C GLN A 53 -6.34 -12.82 -10.14
N HIS A 54 -5.15 -12.23 -10.05
CA HIS A 54 -4.07 -12.72 -9.21
C HIS A 54 -3.28 -11.54 -8.66
N GLU A 55 -3.23 -11.40 -7.34
CA GLU A 55 -2.44 -10.33 -6.73
C GLU A 55 -0.95 -10.51 -7.04
N GLN A 56 -0.33 -9.41 -7.47
CA GLN A 56 1.10 -9.30 -7.72
C GLN A 56 1.68 -8.27 -6.75
N GLY A 57 2.97 -8.35 -6.45
CA GLY A 57 3.57 -7.42 -5.51
C GLY A 57 5.06 -7.59 -5.32
N GLY A 58 5.60 -6.82 -4.39
CA GLY A 58 7.00 -6.88 -3.97
C GLY A 58 7.24 -6.12 -2.67
N THR A 59 8.49 -6.18 -2.23
CA THR A 59 8.95 -5.50 -1.01
C THR A 59 9.59 -4.18 -1.40
N ILE A 60 9.10 -3.08 -0.81
CA ILE A 60 9.71 -1.76 -0.96
C ILE A 60 10.92 -1.70 -0.04
N VAL A 61 12.06 -1.31 -0.62
CA VAL A 61 13.32 -1.17 0.09
C VAL A 61 13.91 0.22 -0.14
N ALA A 62 14.75 0.66 0.79
CA ALA A 62 15.58 1.85 0.63
C ALA A 62 17.05 1.45 0.57
N ASP A 63 17.80 2.10 -0.30
CA ASP A 63 19.25 2.00 -0.30
C ASP A 63 19.90 2.88 0.80
N ARG A 64 21.23 2.90 0.84
CA ARG A 64 22.03 3.73 1.76
C ARG A 64 21.78 5.24 1.64
N HIS A 65 21.30 5.70 0.49
CA HIS A 65 20.95 7.10 0.24
C HIS A 65 19.47 7.40 0.52
N GLY A 66 18.70 6.38 0.94
CA GLY A 66 17.28 6.48 1.21
C GLY A 66 16.41 6.41 -0.04
N ALA A 67 16.97 6.15 -1.22
CA ALA A 67 16.20 6.04 -2.45
C ALA A 67 15.37 4.76 -2.44
N LEU A 68 14.08 4.89 -2.77
CA LEU A 68 13.12 3.80 -2.73
C LEU A 68 13.12 2.99 -4.04
N SER A 69 13.04 1.67 -3.91
CA SER A 69 12.91 0.73 -5.02
C SER A 69 12.07 -0.48 -4.61
N ILE A 70 11.68 -1.34 -5.56
CA ILE A 70 10.93 -2.57 -5.31
C ILE A 70 11.85 -3.76 -5.58
N GLN A 71 11.95 -4.67 -4.61
CA GLN A 71 12.63 -5.96 -4.72
C GLN A 71 11.66 -7.10 -4.43
N ASN A 72 12.14 -8.34 -4.50
CA ASN A 72 11.39 -9.53 -4.09
C ASN A 72 10.01 -9.64 -4.76
N ILE A 73 9.98 -9.37 -6.06
CA ILE A 73 8.78 -9.48 -6.90
C ILE A 73 8.21 -10.90 -6.82
N GLY A 74 6.89 -10.98 -6.64
CA GLY A 74 6.16 -12.25 -6.47
C GLY A 74 6.08 -12.75 -5.02
N GLY A 75 6.75 -12.07 -4.07
CA GLY A 75 6.57 -12.36 -2.65
C GLY A 75 7.23 -13.66 -2.19
N GLN A 76 6.69 -14.24 -1.11
CA GLN A 76 7.23 -15.47 -0.51
C GLN A 76 7.04 -16.69 -1.42
N ARG A 77 8.14 -17.39 -1.72
CA ARG A 77 8.10 -18.63 -2.51
C ARG A 77 7.70 -19.82 -1.66
N GLY A 78 6.93 -20.75 -2.24
CA GLY A 78 6.62 -22.05 -1.63
C GLY A 78 5.49 -22.03 -0.59
N VAL A 79 4.89 -20.87 -0.34
CA VAL A 79 3.62 -20.79 0.40
C VAL A 79 2.53 -21.15 -0.60
N LEU A 80 1.99 -22.37 -0.51
CA LEU A 80 0.83 -22.77 -1.30
C LEU A 80 -0.37 -21.94 -0.83
N HIS A 81 -0.66 -20.88 -1.56
CA HIS A 81 -1.88 -20.11 -1.37
C HIS A 81 -3.05 -20.95 -1.87
N SER A 82 -3.72 -21.67 -0.97
CA SER A 82 -4.95 -22.39 -1.28
C SER A 82 -6.07 -21.45 -1.74
N ASN A 83 -5.90 -20.13 -1.52
CA ASN A 83 -6.77 -19.07 -2.00
C ASN A 83 -5.92 -18.12 -2.86
N HIS A 84 -6.12 -18.14 -4.19
CA HIS A 84 -5.36 -17.43 -5.23
C HIS A 84 -5.38 -15.89 -5.17
N HIS A 85 -5.70 -15.30 -4.02
CA HIS A 85 -6.09 -13.89 -3.87
C HIS A 85 -5.26 -13.11 -2.84
N LEU A 86 -4.21 -13.69 -2.24
CA LEU A 86 -3.45 -13.01 -1.20
C LEU A 86 -1.96 -12.97 -1.54
N PHE A 87 -1.42 -11.76 -1.73
CA PHE A 87 0.02 -11.52 -1.78
C PHE A 87 0.63 -11.51 -0.36
N LEU A 88 1.76 -12.22 -0.18
CA LEU A 88 2.58 -12.13 1.03
C LEU A 88 4.00 -11.64 0.68
N PRO A 89 4.46 -10.53 1.27
CA PRO A 89 5.77 -9.98 0.94
C PRO A 89 6.90 -10.87 1.46
N ASP A 90 7.92 -11.07 0.62
CA ASP A 90 9.21 -11.63 1.04
C ASP A 90 10.11 -10.50 1.55
N ILE A 91 10.33 -10.46 2.85
CA ILE A 91 11.14 -9.43 3.52
C ILE A 91 12.62 -9.83 3.65
N LYS A 92 13.00 -11.03 3.18
CA LYS A 92 14.39 -11.47 3.20
C LYS A 92 15.15 -10.81 2.05
N LEU A 93 15.97 -9.82 2.39
CA LEU A 93 16.78 -9.11 1.40
C LEU A 93 17.98 -9.96 0.99
N ARG A 94 18.24 -10.03 -0.32
CA ARG A 94 19.45 -10.68 -0.86
C ARG A 94 20.72 -9.92 -0.49
N ASP A 95 20.59 -8.59 -0.38
CA ASP A 95 21.69 -7.68 -0.05
C ASP A 95 21.27 -6.75 1.10
N ALA A 96 21.15 -7.32 2.29
CA ALA A 96 20.78 -6.59 3.50
C ALA A 96 21.84 -5.58 3.97
N ALA A 97 23.06 -5.61 3.38
CA ALA A 97 24.10 -4.64 3.68
C ALA A 97 23.87 -3.29 2.99
N HIS A 98 23.23 -3.30 1.81
CA HIS A 98 22.97 -2.10 1.03
C HIS A 98 21.52 -1.62 1.09
N TYR A 99 20.60 -2.50 1.47
CA TYR A 99 19.18 -2.23 1.47
C TYR A 99 18.54 -2.49 2.83
N ARG A 100 17.53 -1.68 3.15
CA ARG A 100 16.61 -1.90 4.27
C ARG A 100 15.19 -2.03 3.80
N VAL A 101 14.43 -2.91 4.44
CA VAL A 101 12.98 -3.06 4.20
C VAL A 101 12.27 -1.79 4.69
N VAL A 102 11.34 -1.30 3.88
CA VAL A 102 10.54 -0.10 4.15
C VAL A 102 9.06 -0.42 4.14
N GLY A 103 8.63 -1.38 3.34
CA GLY A 103 7.21 -1.54 3.11
C GLY A 103 6.86 -2.55 2.03
N THR A 104 5.64 -2.45 1.54
CA THR A 104 5.10 -3.35 0.51
C THR A 104 4.50 -2.58 -0.65
N PHE A 105 4.55 -3.22 -1.81
CA PHE A 105 3.72 -2.89 -2.94
C PHE A 105 2.90 -4.13 -3.31
N HIS A 106 1.62 -3.96 -3.62
CA HIS A 106 0.84 -5.01 -4.28
C HIS A 106 -0.30 -4.45 -5.15
N THR A 107 -0.92 -5.32 -5.93
CA THR A 107 -2.04 -5.00 -6.80
C THR A 107 -3.35 -5.50 -6.20
N HIS A 108 -4.44 -4.75 -6.38
CA HIS A 108 -5.81 -5.22 -6.16
C HIS A 108 -6.53 -5.43 -7.51
N PRO A 109 -6.33 -6.59 -8.16
CA PRO A 109 -7.03 -6.96 -9.37
C PRO A 109 -8.41 -7.52 -9.02
N TYR A 110 -9.45 -6.98 -9.67
CA TYR A 110 -10.76 -7.60 -9.70
C TYR A 110 -11.07 -7.98 -11.14
N ASP A 111 -11.22 -9.27 -11.41
CA ASP A 111 -11.62 -9.73 -12.74
C ASP A 111 -13.14 -9.59 -12.94
N LYS A 112 -13.64 -9.89 -14.14
CA LYS A 112 -15.07 -9.76 -14.46
C LYS A 112 -15.96 -10.62 -13.56
N ALA A 113 -15.50 -11.79 -13.13
CA ALA A 113 -16.26 -12.66 -12.24
C ALA A 113 -16.41 -12.03 -10.84
N ASN A 114 -15.48 -11.14 -10.47
CA ASN A 114 -15.47 -10.39 -9.23
C ASN A 114 -15.89 -8.92 -9.40
N GLY A 115 -16.64 -8.60 -10.47
CA GLY A 115 -17.20 -7.27 -10.72
C GLY A 115 -16.31 -6.30 -11.48
N GLY A 116 -15.06 -6.66 -11.79
CA GLY A 116 -14.17 -5.84 -12.63
C GLY A 116 -13.72 -4.52 -12.01
N ALA A 117 -13.83 -4.39 -10.69
CA ALA A 117 -13.57 -3.17 -9.96
C ALA A 117 -12.12 -2.68 -10.10
N THR A 118 -11.94 -1.36 -10.21
CA THR A 118 -10.62 -0.71 -10.18
C THR A 118 -10.67 0.55 -9.32
N GLY A 119 -9.53 1.01 -8.79
CA GLY A 119 -9.53 2.12 -7.84
C GLY A 119 -9.98 1.71 -6.44
N VAL A 120 -9.70 0.45 -6.07
CA VAL A 120 -9.90 -0.11 -4.74
C VAL A 120 -8.59 0.03 -3.94
N PRO A 121 -8.58 0.77 -2.81
CA PRO A 121 -7.39 0.95 -1.97
C PRO A 121 -7.15 -0.27 -1.07
N GLN A 122 -6.23 -0.13 -0.12
CA GLN A 122 -5.93 -1.08 0.95
C GLN A 122 -7.20 -1.58 1.66
N SER A 123 -7.28 -2.89 1.86
CA SER A 123 -8.24 -3.56 2.72
C SER A 123 -7.83 -3.49 4.20
N GLY A 124 -8.73 -3.88 5.12
CA GLY A 124 -8.39 -4.04 6.53
C GLY A 124 -7.28 -5.06 6.80
N ALA A 125 -7.15 -6.09 5.93
CA ALA A 125 -6.07 -7.06 6.06
C ALA A 125 -4.71 -6.43 5.72
N ASP A 126 -4.66 -5.55 4.71
CA ASP A 126 -3.46 -4.81 4.31
C ASP A 126 -3.03 -3.83 5.40
N MET A 127 -3.99 -3.11 5.99
CA MET A 127 -3.75 -2.23 7.13
C MET A 127 -3.20 -2.99 8.33
N GLY A 128 -3.78 -4.16 8.64
CA GLY A 128 -3.29 -5.02 9.71
C GLY A 128 -1.86 -5.49 9.46
N VAL A 129 -1.52 -5.85 8.21
CA VAL A 129 -0.14 -6.20 7.83
C VAL A 129 0.81 -5.02 8.03
N LEU A 130 0.46 -3.82 7.56
CA LEU A 130 1.28 -2.61 7.75
C LEU A 130 1.48 -2.28 9.24
N ILE A 131 0.45 -2.44 10.07
CA ILE A 131 0.54 -2.19 11.52
C ILE A 131 1.48 -3.19 12.19
N LEU A 132 1.25 -4.48 11.97
CA LEU A 132 1.88 -5.57 12.72
C LEU A 132 3.28 -5.90 12.24
N MET A 133 3.60 -5.71 10.95
CA MET A 133 4.90 -6.06 10.41
C MET A 133 5.92 -4.94 10.62
N THR A 134 6.96 -5.24 11.40
CA THR A 134 8.17 -4.43 11.47
C THR A 134 9.17 -4.92 10.41
N PRO A 135 9.86 -4.04 9.66
CA PRO A 135 9.95 -2.59 9.81
C PRO A 135 9.07 -1.80 8.82
N PHE A 136 7.86 -2.25 8.48
CA PHE A 136 7.06 -1.54 7.47
C PHE A 136 6.64 -0.16 7.95
N LEU A 137 6.83 0.82 7.08
CA LEU A 137 6.45 2.23 7.20
C LEU A 137 5.48 2.63 6.08
N LEU A 138 5.49 1.92 4.95
CA LEU A 138 4.77 2.26 3.73
C LEU A 138 4.06 1.02 3.17
N SER A 139 2.83 1.19 2.72
CA SER A 139 2.14 0.23 1.84
C SER A 139 1.60 0.97 0.64
N ILE A 140 1.89 0.49 -0.57
CA ILE A 140 1.34 1.00 -1.82
C ILE A 140 0.49 -0.08 -2.48
N VAL A 141 -0.74 0.27 -2.85
CA VAL A 141 -1.66 -0.56 -3.62
C VAL A 141 -1.87 0.04 -5.00
N GLN A 142 -1.75 -0.76 -6.05
CA GLN A 142 -2.21 -0.41 -7.39
C GLN A 142 -3.54 -1.10 -7.70
N SER A 143 -4.52 -0.33 -8.17
CA SER A 143 -5.78 -0.86 -8.69
C SER A 143 -6.18 -0.12 -9.96
N GLY A 144 -5.99 -0.78 -11.12
CA GLY A 144 -6.08 -0.13 -12.42
C GLY A 144 -4.95 0.87 -12.63
N SER A 145 -5.30 2.09 -13.06
CA SER A 145 -4.38 3.21 -13.19
C SER A 145 -4.16 3.99 -11.88
N GLN A 146 -4.90 3.66 -10.82
CA GLN A 146 -4.85 4.36 -9.55
C GLN A 146 -3.84 3.70 -8.60
N LEU A 147 -3.16 4.55 -7.84
CA LEU A 147 -2.26 4.18 -6.76
C LEU A 147 -2.79 4.75 -5.45
N PHE A 148 -2.69 3.95 -4.39
CA PHE A 148 -3.07 4.31 -3.03
C PHE A 148 -1.91 4.02 -2.10
N ALA A 149 -1.66 4.86 -1.11
CA ALA A 149 -0.63 4.58 -0.13
C ALA A 149 -1.06 4.92 1.29
N PHE A 150 -0.64 4.08 2.23
CA PHE A 150 -0.57 4.42 3.64
C PHE A 150 0.87 4.56 4.08
N VAL A 151 1.15 5.63 4.81
CA VAL A 151 2.41 5.83 5.54
C VAL A 151 2.10 5.80 7.03
N LYS A 152 2.82 4.96 7.78
CA LYS A 152 2.73 4.92 9.25
C LYS A 152 3.26 6.21 9.85
N THR A 153 2.69 6.58 10.98
CA THR A 153 3.19 7.65 11.83
C THR A 153 3.32 7.13 13.27
N ARG A 154 3.84 7.94 14.20
CA ARG A 154 3.84 7.56 15.62
C ARG A 154 2.44 7.45 16.22
N MET A 155 1.43 8.05 15.59
CA MET A 155 0.03 7.84 15.97
C MET A 155 -0.52 6.48 15.51
N THR A 156 0.16 5.79 14.58
CA THR A 156 -0.26 4.46 14.17
C THR A 156 -0.09 3.47 15.32
N PRO A 157 -1.13 2.71 15.70
CA PRO A 157 -1.01 1.75 16.78
C PRO A 157 0.05 0.70 16.43
N SER A 158 0.74 0.19 17.44
CA SER A 158 1.69 -0.92 17.28
C SER A 158 1.01 -2.28 17.18
N TYR A 159 -0.29 -2.35 17.50
CA TYR A 159 -1.06 -3.58 17.51
C TYR A 159 -2.52 -3.31 17.13
N VAL A 160 -3.09 -4.25 16.38
CA VAL A 160 -4.53 -4.39 16.13
C VAL A 160 -4.85 -5.88 16.02
N ASP A 161 -6.09 -6.26 16.34
CA ASP A 161 -6.60 -7.55 15.88
C ASP A 161 -6.86 -7.44 14.37
N LYS A 162 -5.98 -8.06 13.57
CA LYS A 162 -6.06 -8.00 12.10
C LYS A 162 -7.35 -8.65 11.57
N TRP A 163 -7.87 -9.68 12.24
CA TRP A 163 -9.09 -10.37 11.79
C TRP A 163 -10.32 -9.52 12.06
N GLU A 164 -10.39 -8.92 13.25
CA GLU A 164 -11.45 -7.98 13.59
C GLU A 164 -11.40 -6.74 12.68
N LEU A 165 -10.21 -6.16 12.47
CA LEU A 165 -10.03 -5.05 11.55
C LEU A 165 -10.50 -5.40 10.13
N HIS A 166 -10.08 -6.53 9.59
CA HIS A 166 -10.52 -6.97 8.27
C HIS A 166 -12.03 -7.14 8.19
N LYS A 167 -12.63 -7.83 9.15
CA LYS A 167 -14.09 -8.02 9.22
C LYS A 167 -14.83 -6.69 9.27
N ASN A 168 -14.43 -5.79 10.17
CA ASN A 168 -15.06 -4.48 10.34
C ASN A 168 -14.92 -3.62 9.08
N SER A 169 -13.77 -3.65 8.41
CA SER A 169 -13.59 -2.96 7.12
C SER A 169 -14.53 -3.50 6.05
N GLN A 170 -14.72 -4.82 5.96
CA GLN A 170 -15.66 -5.40 5.00
C GLN A 170 -17.10 -4.97 5.30
N GLU A 171 -17.51 -5.00 6.56
CA GLU A 171 -18.84 -4.54 7.00
C GLU A 171 -19.08 -3.06 6.63
N GLU A 172 -18.08 -2.19 6.84
CA GLU A 172 -18.18 -0.77 6.47
C GLU A 172 -18.34 -0.59 4.95
N VAL A 173 -17.58 -1.32 4.13
CA VAL A 173 -17.76 -1.28 2.68
C VAL A 173 -19.16 -1.74 2.28
N TRP A 174 -19.66 -2.83 2.89
CA TRP A 174 -21.03 -3.31 2.64
C TRP A 174 -22.10 -2.30 3.05
N MET A 175 -21.89 -1.53 4.12
CA MET A 175 -22.81 -0.45 4.49
C MET A 175 -22.90 0.62 3.40
N TRP A 176 -21.77 1.04 2.85
CA TRP A 176 -21.77 2.00 1.73
C TRP A 176 -22.44 1.43 0.48
N MET A 177 -22.22 0.15 0.17
CA MET A 177 -22.88 -0.50 -0.96
C MET A 177 -24.40 -0.61 -0.77
N LYS A 178 -24.87 -0.94 0.44
CA LYS A 178 -26.31 -0.91 0.79
C LYS A 178 -26.91 0.48 0.67
N ALA A 179 -26.10 1.53 0.88
CA ALA A 179 -26.47 2.93 0.65
C ALA A 179 -26.35 3.35 -0.84
N GLY A 180 -26.20 2.40 -1.77
CA GLY A 180 -26.17 2.65 -3.21
C GLY A 180 -24.83 3.10 -3.79
N GLN A 181 -23.75 3.08 -3.00
CA GLN A 181 -22.41 3.39 -3.50
C GLN A 181 -21.78 2.18 -4.21
N SER A 182 -20.85 2.45 -5.13
CA SER A 182 -20.06 1.37 -5.74
C SER A 182 -19.05 0.78 -4.75
N PHE A 183 -18.56 -0.44 -5.02
CA PHE A 183 -17.57 -1.12 -4.16
C PHE A 183 -16.28 -0.30 -4.00
N GLU A 184 -15.83 0.34 -5.08
CA GLU A 184 -14.65 1.22 -5.10
C GLU A 184 -14.87 2.44 -4.21
N VAL A 185 -16.06 3.07 -4.27
CA VAL A 185 -16.38 4.24 -3.45
C VAL A 185 -16.46 3.84 -1.98
N GLY A 186 -17.13 2.74 -1.66
CA GLY A 186 -17.22 2.22 -0.29
C GLY A 186 -15.83 1.90 0.28
N SER A 187 -14.98 1.23 -0.52
CA SER A 187 -13.60 0.89 -0.13
C SER A 187 -12.74 2.13 0.10
N ARG A 188 -12.87 3.18 -0.72
CA ARG A 188 -12.18 4.46 -0.50
C ARG A 188 -12.61 5.15 0.78
N LYS A 189 -13.92 5.22 1.05
CA LYS A 189 -14.44 5.83 2.28
C LYS A 189 -13.95 5.10 3.52
N MET A 190 -13.96 3.77 3.49
CA MET A 190 -13.42 2.92 4.54
C MET A 190 -11.91 3.18 4.77
N ALA A 191 -11.11 3.22 3.70
CA ALA A 191 -9.68 3.51 3.79
C ALA A 191 -9.41 4.92 4.37
N GLU A 192 -10.14 5.94 3.92
CA GLU A 192 -10.05 7.32 4.45
C GLU A 192 -10.43 7.38 5.93
N GLY A 193 -11.52 6.73 6.34
CA GLY A 193 -11.95 6.66 7.73
C GLY A 193 -10.96 5.94 8.63
N HIS A 194 -10.37 4.84 8.17
CA HIS A 194 -9.33 4.13 8.90
C HIS A 194 -8.00 4.89 8.95
N ALA A 195 -7.66 5.67 7.93
CA ALA A 195 -6.49 6.55 7.97
C ALA A 195 -6.57 7.51 9.15
N LEU A 196 -7.75 8.13 9.33
CA LEU A 196 -8.02 9.02 10.47
C LEU A 196 -8.00 8.25 11.80
N ARG A 197 -8.68 7.10 11.86
CA ARG A 197 -8.79 6.29 13.09
C ARG A 197 -7.46 5.75 13.59
N PHE A 198 -6.59 5.32 12.68
CA PHE A 198 -5.32 4.67 12.99
C PHE A 198 -4.11 5.57 12.70
N GLY A 199 -4.30 6.87 12.51
CA GLY A 199 -3.19 7.81 12.36
C GLY A 199 -2.26 7.51 11.20
N PHE A 200 -2.77 7.01 10.07
CA PHE A 200 -1.98 6.91 8.84
C PHE A 200 -2.02 8.23 8.07
N ALA A 201 -0.95 8.55 7.35
CA ALA A 201 -1.06 9.48 6.22
C ALA A 201 -1.53 8.70 4.98
N TYR A 202 -2.70 9.05 4.45
CA TYR A 202 -3.30 8.41 3.28
C TYR A 202 -3.06 9.22 2.02
N TYR A 203 -2.69 8.54 0.94
CA TYR A 203 -2.41 9.15 -0.35
C TYR A 203 -3.16 8.44 -1.45
N ARG A 204 -3.52 9.19 -2.49
CA ARG A 204 -4.07 8.67 -3.73
C ARG A 204 -3.50 9.40 -4.93
N GLY A 205 -3.40 8.73 -6.06
CA GLY A 205 -2.96 9.36 -7.30
C GLY A 205 -2.80 8.35 -8.43
N SER A 206 -1.96 8.70 -9.39
CA SER A 206 -1.66 7.87 -10.55
C SER A 206 -0.27 8.20 -11.10
N GLY A 207 0.28 7.30 -11.91
CA GLY A 207 1.63 7.46 -12.46
C GLY A 207 2.67 7.55 -11.36
N SER A 208 3.43 8.65 -11.32
CA SER A 208 4.53 8.85 -10.36
C SER A 208 4.16 9.71 -9.15
N VAL A 209 2.91 10.16 -9.01
CA VAL A 209 2.54 11.13 -7.99
C VAL A 209 1.29 10.68 -7.24
N LEU A 210 1.40 10.63 -5.91
CA LEU A 210 0.27 10.47 -5.00
C LEU A 210 0.17 11.69 -4.10
N THR A 211 -1.04 12.18 -3.88
CA THR A 211 -1.32 13.36 -3.06
C THR A 211 -2.02 12.92 -1.77
N ARG A 212 -1.60 13.49 -0.64
CA ARG A 212 -2.22 13.22 0.66
C ARG A 212 -3.67 13.68 0.63
N SER A 213 -4.60 12.79 1.00
CA SER A 213 -6.05 13.06 1.04
C SER A 213 -6.52 13.45 2.44
#